data_AF-A0A109KVZ8-F1
#
_entry.id   AF-A0A109KVZ8-F1
#
_cell.length_a   1.000
_cell.length_b   1.000
_cell.length_c   1.000
_cell.angle_alpha   90.00
_cell.angle_beta   90.00
_cell.angle_gamma   90.00
#
_symmetry.space_group_name_H-M   'P 1'
#
loop_
_entity.id
_entity.type
_entity.pdbx_description
1 polymer ?
#
loop_
_entity_poly.entity_id
_entity_poly.type
_entity_poly.pdbx_seq_one_letter_code
_entity_poly.pdbx_strand_id
1 'polypeptide(L)'
;MNVNAPTPQHPIGPSISTEQAGPVRNVRSTGHVDPVDQARKKFLDDSETEYLGETLSAEGYQLTKAALSRHKPGSPGVQVSTFAVDGVQSNDMMMIKRVPPTEEGPNLVLYMPEDDVTSFHEFKNADEMTDWLKEVANDPTERKRFTQHFSSDQSPKQEDRVSQKLGEFAEGDINAVVGSFGYEEGDIFERLNKDASVPPVQVKGLVGTQLYKRELDGKTTYVGYQSDGC
;
A
#
# COMPACT_ATOMS: atom_id res chain seq x y z
N MET A 1 36.69 -18.74 -55.03
CA MET A 1 37.04 -20.16 -55.28
C MET A 1 37.69 -20.67 -54.00
N ASN A 2 37.33 -21.76 -53.31
CA ASN A 2 36.41 -22.89 -53.45
C ASN A 2 36.24 -23.46 -52.01
N VAL A 3 35.04 -23.47 -51.42
CA VAL A 3 34.12 -24.60 -51.11
C VAL A 3 34.66 -25.83 -50.34
N ASN A 4 34.01 -26.03 -49.17
CA ASN A 4 33.38 -27.24 -48.60
C ASN A 4 34.11 -28.28 -47.70
N ALA A 5 33.41 -28.59 -46.60
CA ALA A 5 33.64 -29.47 -45.45
C ALA A 5 33.42 -30.98 -45.75
N PRO A 6 33.49 -31.91 -44.75
CA PRO A 6 32.34 -32.19 -43.84
C PRO A 6 32.64 -32.74 -42.41
N THR A 7 31.62 -32.71 -41.53
CA THR A 7 31.39 -33.48 -40.25
C THR A 7 31.08 -34.99 -40.55
N PRO A 8 30.74 -35.96 -39.64
CA PRO A 8 30.03 -35.90 -38.32
C PRO A 8 30.34 -36.98 -37.22
N GLN A 9 29.60 -36.91 -36.09
CA GLN A 9 28.94 -38.00 -35.30
C GLN A 9 29.31 -38.25 -33.80
N HIS A 10 28.25 -38.18 -32.97
CA HIS A 10 28.09 -38.67 -31.58
C HIS A 10 27.64 -40.15 -31.58
N PRO A 11 27.80 -40.92 -30.46
CA PRO A 11 26.61 -41.32 -29.68
C PRO A 11 26.77 -41.54 -28.15
N ILE A 12 25.75 -41.06 -27.40
CA ILE A 12 24.88 -41.66 -26.33
C ILE A 12 25.41 -42.75 -25.35
N GLY A 13 25.55 -42.36 -24.05
CA GLY A 13 25.08 -43.01 -22.79
C GLY A 13 25.64 -44.37 -22.28
N PRO A 14 25.33 -44.81 -21.03
CA PRO A 14 25.13 -44.12 -19.74
C PRO A 14 26.16 -44.57 -18.67
N SER A 15 26.27 -43.87 -17.53
CA SER A 15 26.89 -44.44 -16.32
C SER A 15 26.06 -44.08 -15.10
N ILE A 16 25.54 -45.12 -14.46
CA ILE A 16 24.82 -45.10 -13.19
C ILE A 16 25.90 -45.30 -12.12
N SER A 17 25.96 -44.43 -11.12
CA SER A 17 26.66 -44.71 -9.87
C SER A 17 25.75 -44.37 -8.69
N THR A 18 25.62 -45.36 -7.83
CA THR A 18 24.74 -45.51 -6.68
C THR A 18 25.16 -44.66 -5.49
N GLU A 19 24.15 -44.20 -4.74
CA GLU A 19 24.11 -44.05 -3.28
C GLU A 19 25.26 -43.36 -2.53
N GLN A 20 24.96 -42.14 -2.08
CA GLN A 20 25.11 -41.84 -0.65
C GLN A 20 23.92 -41.00 -0.18
N ALA A 21 22.92 -41.68 0.38
CA ALA A 21 21.74 -41.08 0.98
C ALA A 21 22.10 -40.41 2.32
N GLY A 22 22.40 -39.11 2.28
CA GLY A 22 22.22 -38.24 3.43
C GLY A 22 20.73 -37.93 3.62
N PRO A 23 20.26 -37.59 4.83
CA PRO A 23 18.85 -37.30 5.05
C PRO A 23 18.49 -36.09 4.19
N VAL A 24 17.70 -36.34 3.14
CA VAL A 24 17.06 -35.30 2.37
C VAL A 24 16.20 -34.54 3.37
N ARG A 25 16.69 -33.37 3.81
CA ARG A 25 15.78 -32.33 4.29
C ARG A 25 14.89 -32.07 3.08
N ASN A 26 13.72 -32.70 3.11
CA ASN A 26 12.58 -32.27 2.33
C ASN A 26 12.31 -30.83 2.79
N VAL A 27 13.05 -29.88 2.22
CA VAL A 27 12.60 -28.51 2.11
C VAL A 27 11.39 -28.64 1.20
N ARG A 28 10.24 -28.90 1.83
CA ARG A 28 8.95 -28.62 1.23
C ARG A 28 9.04 -27.15 0.86
N SER A 29 9.32 -26.90 -0.41
CA SER A 29 9.08 -25.61 -1.03
C SER A 29 7.58 -25.39 -0.98
N THR A 30 7.13 -24.77 0.09
CA THR A 30 5.78 -24.24 0.25
C THR A 30 5.93 -22.80 0.71
N GLY A 31 6.68 -22.01 -0.04
CA GLY A 31 6.89 -20.59 0.23
C GLY A 31 5.79 -19.74 -0.39
N HIS A 32 4.52 -20.07 -0.18
CA HIS A 32 3.48 -19.06 -0.36
C HIS A 32 3.50 -18.22 0.91
N VAL A 33 4.41 -17.23 0.94
CA VAL A 33 4.49 -16.28 2.04
C VAL A 33 3.17 -15.51 2.07
N ASP A 34 2.55 -15.38 3.24
CA ASP A 34 1.27 -14.67 3.39
C ASP A 34 1.39 -13.24 2.82
N PRO A 35 0.47 -12.77 1.96
CA PRO A 35 0.51 -11.42 1.41
C PRO A 35 0.60 -10.32 2.47
N VAL A 36 -0.02 -10.52 3.64
CA VAL A 36 0.05 -9.60 4.79
C VAL A 36 1.48 -9.54 5.34
N ASP A 37 2.13 -10.69 5.49
CA ASP A 37 3.52 -10.77 5.96
C ASP A 37 4.49 -10.16 4.94
N GLN A 38 4.23 -10.35 3.65
CA GLN A 38 5.02 -9.71 2.59
C GLN A 38 4.90 -8.19 2.63
N ALA A 39 3.67 -7.65 2.73
CA ALA A 39 3.44 -6.21 2.81
C ALA A 39 4.06 -5.61 4.07
N ARG A 40 3.91 -6.28 5.23
CA ARG A 40 4.54 -5.86 6.49
C ARG A 40 6.07 -5.86 6.38
N LYS A 41 6.62 -6.90 5.77
CA LYS A 41 8.07 -7.02 5.55
C LYS A 41 8.57 -5.91 4.63
N LYS A 42 7.89 -5.65 3.50
CA LYS A 42 8.26 -4.56 2.59
C LYS A 42 8.22 -3.21 3.30
N PHE A 43 7.15 -2.91 4.05
CA PHE A 43 7.09 -1.67 4.84
C PHE A 43 8.26 -1.50 5.81
N LEU A 44 8.66 -2.57 6.50
CA LEU A 44 9.81 -2.54 7.40
C LEU A 44 11.12 -2.32 6.63
N ASP A 45 11.34 -3.08 5.56
CA ASP A 45 12.54 -3.02 4.73
C ASP A 45 12.67 -1.64 4.06
N ASP A 46 11.58 -1.09 3.50
CA ASP A 46 11.52 0.27 2.92
C ASP A 46 11.86 1.32 4.01
N SER A 47 11.26 1.20 5.20
CA SER A 47 11.46 2.20 6.27
C SER A 47 12.90 2.23 6.80
N GLU A 48 13.57 1.08 6.85
CA GLU A 48 14.97 0.98 7.25
C GLU A 48 15.88 1.50 6.13
N THR A 49 15.59 1.13 4.88
CA THR A 49 16.36 1.57 3.71
C THR A 49 16.33 3.08 3.57
N GLU A 50 15.16 3.70 3.64
CA GLU A 50 15.02 5.16 3.49
C GLU A 50 15.56 5.94 4.68
N TYR A 51 15.49 5.39 5.89
CA TYR A 51 16.13 6.01 7.06
C TYR A 51 17.66 6.00 6.93
N LEU A 52 18.24 4.87 6.52
CA LEU A 52 19.68 4.75 6.28
C LEU A 52 20.14 5.55 5.06
N GLY A 53 19.25 5.73 4.07
CA GLY A 53 19.46 6.55 2.88
C GLY A 53 19.18 8.05 3.07
N GLU A 54 18.80 8.47 4.27
CA GLU A 54 18.49 9.87 4.64
C GLU A 54 17.27 10.48 3.90
N THR A 55 16.43 9.67 3.24
CA THR A 55 15.18 10.12 2.62
C THR A 55 13.98 10.06 3.55
N LEU A 56 14.11 9.38 4.69
CA LEU A 56 13.16 9.38 5.81
C LEU A 56 13.85 9.95 7.05
N SER A 57 13.28 11.00 7.65
CA SER A 57 13.85 11.60 8.87
C SER A 57 13.84 10.64 10.06
N ALA A 58 14.65 10.94 11.08
CA ALA A 58 14.66 10.17 12.32
C ALA A 58 13.27 10.18 13.00
N GLU A 59 12.60 11.34 13.01
CA GLU A 59 11.27 11.51 13.56
C GLU A 59 10.21 10.76 12.75
N GLY A 60 10.27 10.77 11.42
CA GLY A 60 9.40 9.97 10.56
C GLY A 60 9.58 8.48 10.77
N TYR A 61 10.83 8.03 10.86
CA TYR A 61 11.15 6.63 11.16
C TYR A 61 10.64 6.19 12.54
N GLN A 62 10.56 7.08 13.53
CA GLN A 62 9.89 6.76 14.79
C GLN A 62 8.36 6.60 14.62
N LEU A 63 7.73 7.37 13.73
CA LEU A 63 6.31 7.22 13.42
C LEU A 63 6.02 5.90 12.69
N THR A 64 6.87 5.48 11.74
CA THR A 64 6.70 4.19 11.05
C THR A 64 6.81 3.01 12.02
N LYS A 65 7.76 3.03 12.96
CA LYS A 65 7.85 2.03 14.03
C LYS A 65 6.64 2.04 14.95
N ALA A 66 6.17 3.22 15.33
CA ALA A 66 5.01 3.36 16.21
C ALA A 66 3.73 2.83 15.54
N ALA A 67 3.61 2.90 14.22
CA ALA A 67 2.47 2.38 13.46
C ALA A 67 2.30 0.85 13.63
N LEU A 68 3.42 0.12 13.75
CA LEU A 68 3.46 -1.34 13.90
C LEU A 68 3.38 -1.82 15.36
N SER A 69 3.83 -0.99 16.30
CA SER A 69 3.92 -1.33 17.72
C SER A 69 3.23 -0.27 18.57
N ARG A 70 1.92 -0.11 18.31
CA ARG A 70 1.10 0.87 19.02
C ARG A 70 1.15 0.57 20.52
N HIS A 71 1.30 1.61 21.33
CA HIS A 71 1.39 1.54 22.80
C HIS A 71 2.70 1.02 23.39
N LYS A 72 3.77 0.90 22.60
CA LYS A 72 5.11 0.68 23.15
C LYS A 72 5.53 1.89 24.02
N PRO A 73 5.94 1.70 25.29
CA PRO A 73 6.41 2.80 26.12
C PRO A 73 7.55 3.57 25.46
N GLY A 74 7.45 4.89 25.42
CA GLY A 74 8.44 5.79 24.81
C GLY A 74 8.30 6.00 23.30
N SER A 75 7.35 5.33 22.63
CA SER A 75 7.01 5.61 21.23
C SER A 75 5.99 6.75 21.11
N PRO A 76 6.02 7.55 20.03
CA PRO A 76 5.00 8.56 19.77
C PRO A 76 3.63 7.90 19.60
N GLY A 77 2.57 8.60 20.05
CA GLY A 77 1.21 8.19 19.75
C GLY A 77 0.92 8.40 18.27
N VAL A 78 0.33 7.39 17.63
CA VAL A 78 -0.03 7.44 16.21
C VAL A 78 -1.41 6.86 15.95
N GLN A 79 -2.05 7.38 14.91
CA GLN A 79 -3.26 6.86 14.32
C GLN A 79 -2.95 6.49 12.87
N VAL A 80 -3.29 5.27 12.46
CA VAL A 80 -3.06 4.78 11.09
C VAL A 80 -4.39 4.63 10.38
N SER A 81 -4.42 5.01 9.11
CA SER A 81 -5.59 4.87 8.26
C SER A 81 -5.22 4.46 6.84
N THR A 82 -6.15 3.83 6.13
CA THR A 82 -6.05 3.67 4.67
C THR A 82 -6.15 5.03 3.98
N PHE A 83 -5.66 5.10 2.75
CA PHE A 83 -5.76 6.29 1.91
C PHE A 83 -6.90 6.14 0.88
N ALA A 84 -7.53 7.25 0.47
CA ALA A 84 -8.53 7.24 -0.58
C ALA A 84 -8.56 8.53 -1.40
N VAL A 85 -9.08 8.42 -2.63
CA VAL A 85 -9.47 9.52 -3.50
C VAL A 85 -10.95 9.36 -3.86
N ASP A 86 -11.76 10.35 -3.52
CA ASP A 86 -13.21 10.37 -3.80
C ASP A 86 -13.94 9.09 -3.33
N GLY A 87 -13.54 8.59 -2.15
CA GLY A 87 -14.09 7.38 -1.54
C GLY A 87 -13.61 6.06 -2.16
N VAL A 88 -12.73 6.11 -3.16
CA VAL A 88 -12.01 4.95 -3.70
C VAL A 88 -10.77 4.73 -2.84
N GLN A 89 -10.72 3.62 -2.11
CA GLN A 89 -9.57 3.27 -1.26
C GLN A 89 -8.40 2.78 -2.11
N SER A 90 -7.17 3.17 -1.74
CA SER A 90 -5.94 2.58 -2.27
C SER A 90 -5.82 1.11 -1.86
N ASN A 91 -5.12 0.33 -2.69
CA ASN A 91 -4.87 -1.09 -2.41
C ASN A 91 -3.79 -1.29 -1.34
N ASP A 92 -2.83 -0.38 -1.25
CA ASP A 92 -1.56 -0.59 -0.54
C ASP A 92 -1.04 0.66 0.19
N MET A 93 -1.57 1.85 -0.12
CA MET A 93 -1.17 3.08 0.58
C MET A 93 -1.80 3.21 1.97
N MET A 94 -1.06 3.81 2.90
CA MET A 94 -1.56 4.15 4.23
C MET A 94 -1.03 5.50 4.70
N MET A 95 -1.75 6.10 5.64
CA MET A 95 -1.36 7.34 6.30
C MET A 95 -1.14 7.10 7.78
N ILE A 96 -0.02 7.58 8.31
CA ILE A 96 0.35 7.56 9.71
C ILE A 96 0.26 8.99 10.22
N LYS A 97 -0.60 9.23 11.20
CA LYS A 97 -0.80 10.55 11.82
C LYS A 97 -0.30 10.53 13.26
N ARG A 98 0.55 11.48 13.63
CA ARG A 98 0.96 11.70 15.01
C ARG A 98 -0.20 12.24 15.84
N VAL A 99 -0.41 11.67 17.02
CA VAL A 99 -1.43 12.09 17.99
C VAL A 99 -0.85 12.02 19.42
N PRO A 100 -0.70 13.14 20.15
CA PRO A 100 -0.97 14.53 19.72
C PRO A 100 0.06 15.05 18.70
N PRO A 101 -0.30 16.03 17.87
CA PRO A 101 0.66 16.67 16.97
C PRO A 101 1.74 17.44 17.75
N THR A 102 2.91 17.61 17.13
CA THR A 102 4.02 18.42 17.65
C THR A 102 4.33 19.58 16.72
N GLU A 103 4.91 20.66 17.26
CA GLU A 103 5.38 21.80 16.46
C GLU A 103 6.62 21.44 15.64
N GLU A 104 7.44 20.53 16.17
CA GLU A 104 8.66 20.05 15.54
C GLU A 104 8.44 18.69 14.87
N GLY A 105 9.07 18.51 13.70
CA GLY A 105 9.05 17.27 12.94
C GLY A 105 7.73 17.00 12.18
N PRO A 106 7.62 15.83 11.52
CA PRO A 106 6.43 15.43 10.80
C PRO A 106 5.29 15.04 11.74
N ASN A 107 4.07 15.43 11.38
CA ASN A 107 2.84 14.96 11.99
C ASN A 107 2.07 13.99 11.11
N LEU A 108 2.41 13.93 9.82
CA LEU A 108 1.83 13.00 8.86
C LEU A 108 2.96 12.32 8.09
N VAL A 109 2.80 11.02 7.87
CA VAL A 109 3.61 10.25 6.95
C VAL A 109 2.66 9.49 6.03
N LEU A 110 2.77 9.73 4.72
CA LEU A 110 2.12 8.91 3.70
C LEU A 110 3.09 7.81 3.28
N TYR A 111 2.67 6.56 3.41
CA TYR A 111 3.36 5.42 2.82
C TYR A 111 2.68 5.04 1.51
N MET A 112 3.46 5.08 0.44
CA MET A 112 3.11 4.70 -0.93
C MET A 112 4.20 3.73 -1.39
N PRO A 113 3.96 2.41 -1.39
CA PRO A 113 5.02 1.44 -1.64
C PRO A 113 5.55 1.56 -3.07
N GLU A 114 6.82 1.95 -3.19
CA GLU A 114 7.49 2.16 -4.48
C GLU A 114 8.80 1.36 -4.50
N ASP A 115 9.27 1.02 -5.70
CA ASP A 115 10.53 0.27 -5.88
C ASP A 115 11.68 1.18 -6.33
N ASP A 116 11.39 2.19 -7.16
CA ASP A 116 12.40 3.05 -7.79
C ASP A 116 12.45 4.47 -7.19
N VAL A 117 11.50 4.84 -6.34
CA VAL A 117 11.39 6.15 -5.71
C VAL A 117 11.09 6.02 -4.21
N THR A 118 11.17 7.14 -3.49
CA THR A 118 10.84 7.21 -2.07
C THR A 118 9.40 6.77 -1.81
N SER A 119 9.20 5.83 -0.89
CA SER A 119 7.92 5.31 -0.45
C SER A 119 7.31 6.07 0.72
N PHE A 120 8.12 6.75 1.53
CA PHE A 120 7.64 7.56 2.65
C PHE A 120 7.71 9.05 2.35
N HIS A 121 6.55 9.72 2.46
CA HIS A 121 6.46 11.18 2.31
C HIS A 121 6.05 11.82 3.63
N GLU A 122 6.89 12.72 4.14
CA GLU A 122 6.75 13.35 5.44
C GLU A 122 6.15 14.75 5.34
N PHE A 123 5.17 15.06 6.18
CA PHE A 123 4.53 16.38 6.22
C PHE A 123 4.36 16.87 7.65
N LYS A 124 4.57 18.16 7.88
CA LYS A 124 4.33 18.79 9.18
C LYS A 124 2.84 18.90 9.49
N ASN A 125 1.99 19.01 8.46
CA ASN A 125 0.56 19.20 8.61
C ASN A 125 -0.19 18.79 7.33
N ALA A 126 -1.52 18.87 7.39
CA ALA A 126 -2.40 18.49 6.27
C ALA A 126 -2.32 19.46 5.08
N ASP A 127 -1.93 20.72 5.30
CA ASP A 127 -1.79 21.71 4.23
C ASP A 127 -0.57 21.37 3.37
N GLU A 128 0.58 21.06 3.99
CA GLU A 128 1.78 20.60 3.26
C GLU A 128 1.51 19.30 2.46
N MET A 129 0.75 18.35 3.04
CA MET A 129 0.35 17.14 2.32
C MET A 129 -0.58 17.47 1.14
N THR A 130 -1.50 18.41 1.32
CA THR A 130 -2.43 18.87 0.29
C THR A 130 -1.67 19.50 -0.87
N ASP A 131 -0.72 20.38 -0.58
CA ASP A 131 0.10 21.05 -1.60
C ASP A 131 0.94 20.02 -2.38
N TRP A 132 1.58 19.07 -1.69
CA TRP A 132 2.31 17.98 -2.35
C TRP A 132 1.39 17.10 -3.23
N LEU A 133 0.20 16.73 -2.75
CA LEU A 133 -0.76 15.97 -3.54
C LEU A 133 -1.21 16.73 -4.81
N LYS A 134 -1.30 18.06 -4.75
CA LYS A 134 -1.58 18.89 -5.93
C LYS A 134 -0.41 18.93 -6.90
N GLU A 135 0.83 18.93 -6.42
CA GLU A 135 2.01 18.80 -7.28
C GLU A 135 2.01 17.46 -8.02
N VAL A 136 1.80 16.36 -7.30
CA VAL A 136 1.63 15.01 -7.88
C VAL A 136 0.51 14.98 -8.91
N ALA A 137 -0.63 15.61 -8.61
CA ALA A 137 -1.78 15.65 -9.50
C ALA A 137 -1.56 16.42 -10.81
N ASN A 138 -0.70 17.45 -10.75
CA ASN A 138 -0.41 18.33 -11.89
C ASN A 138 0.68 17.78 -12.81
N ASP A 139 1.57 16.93 -12.31
CA ASP A 139 2.54 16.22 -13.14
C ASP A 139 1.91 14.94 -13.73
N PRO A 140 1.81 14.79 -15.07
CA PRO A 140 1.17 13.62 -15.68
C PRO A 140 1.87 12.28 -15.38
N THR A 141 3.18 12.29 -15.16
CA THR A 141 3.97 11.09 -14.86
C THR A 141 3.73 10.67 -13.41
N GLU A 142 3.83 11.62 -12.48
CA GLU A 142 3.59 11.37 -11.05
C GLU A 142 2.13 11.00 -10.80
N ARG A 143 1.17 11.68 -11.44
CA ARG A 143 -0.25 11.34 -11.37
C ARG A 143 -0.52 9.92 -11.83
N LYS A 144 0.10 9.49 -12.94
CA LYS A 144 -0.05 8.13 -13.44
C LYS A 144 0.54 7.10 -12.46
N ARG A 145 1.72 7.37 -11.90
CA ARG A 145 2.33 6.49 -10.89
C ARG A 145 1.42 6.37 -9.67
N PHE A 146 0.98 7.50 -9.14
CA PHE A 146 0.06 7.58 -8.00
C PHE A 146 -1.24 6.80 -8.23
N THR A 147 -1.83 6.87 -9.42
CA THR A 147 -3.11 6.20 -9.71
C THR A 147 -2.99 4.68 -9.80
N GLN A 148 -1.80 4.14 -10.05
CA GLN A 148 -1.57 2.69 -10.12
C GLN A 148 -1.88 1.98 -8.79
N HIS A 149 -1.72 2.67 -7.65
CA HIS A 149 -2.12 2.18 -6.31
C HIS A 149 -3.63 1.97 -6.15
N PHE A 150 -4.43 2.39 -7.13
CA PHE A 150 -5.87 2.23 -7.17
C PHE A 150 -6.32 1.31 -8.32
N SER A 151 -5.41 0.69 -9.05
CA SER A 151 -5.76 -0.24 -10.13
C SER A 151 -6.49 -1.47 -9.57
N SER A 152 -7.50 -1.98 -10.29
CA SER A 152 -8.26 -3.15 -9.84
C SER A 152 -8.86 -3.90 -11.02
N ASP A 153 -8.58 -5.21 -11.09
CA ASP A 153 -9.19 -6.10 -12.09
C ASP A 153 -10.71 -6.19 -11.95
N GLN A 154 -11.23 -5.99 -10.73
CA GLN A 154 -12.66 -6.02 -10.44
C GLN A 154 -13.36 -4.70 -10.76
N SER A 155 -12.61 -3.59 -10.83
CA SER A 155 -13.11 -2.26 -11.14
C SER A 155 -12.21 -1.59 -12.20
N PRO A 156 -12.26 -2.01 -13.47
CA PRO A 156 -11.29 -1.57 -14.48
C PRO A 156 -11.28 -0.07 -14.80
N LYS A 157 -12.32 0.68 -14.39
CA LYS A 157 -12.41 2.14 -14.58
C LYS A 157 -12.00 2.93 -13.33
N GLN A 158 -11.57 2.26 -12.28
CA GLN A 158 -11.24 2.86 -10.99
C GLN A 158 -10.03 3.80 -11.11
N GLU A 159 -8.97 3.35 -11.79
CA GLU A 159 -7.75 4.14 -12.01
C GLU A 159 -8.06 5.44 -12.78
N ASP A 160 -8.80 5.35 -13.88
CA ASP A 160 -9.21 6.52 -14.69
C ASP A 160 -10.03 7.52 -13.87
N ARG A 161 -10.96 7.03 -13.03
CA ARG A 161 -11.76 7.88 -12.14
C ARG A 161 -10.90 8.58 -11.10
N VAL A 162 -10.01 7.84 -10.43
CA VAL A 162 -9.10 8.41 -9.43
C VAL A 162 -8.22 9.46 -10.08
N SER A 163 -7.68 9.16 -11.27
CA SER A 163 -6.91 10.12 -12.04
C SER A 163 -7.74 11.37 -12.29
N GLN A 164 -8.93 11.27 -12.88
CA GLN A 164 -9.81 12.42 -13.11
C GLN A 164 -10.03 13.27 -11.83
N LYS A 165 -10.41 12.62 -10.74
CA LYS A 165 -10.69 13.28 -9.45
C LYS A 165 -9.47 13.97 -8.84
N LEU A 166 -8.30 13.39 -9.03
CA LEU A 166 -7.04 14.00 -8.60
C LEU A 166 -6.76 15.30 -9.38
N GLY A 167 -7.09 15.33 -10.68
CA GLY A 167 -7.04 16.56 -11.48
C GLY A 167 -8.00 17.64 -11.00
N GLU A 168 -9.26 17.27 -10.73
CA GLU A 168 -10.26 18.20 -10.17
C GLU A 168 -9.83 18.73 -8.79
N PHE A 169 -9.23 17.88 -7.95
CA PHE A 169 -8.62 18.28 -6.68
C PHE A 169 -7.50 19.30 -6.86
N ALA A 170 -6.65 19.12 -7.86
CA ALA A 170 -5.57 20.06 -8.20
C ALA A 170 -6.11 21.44 -8.59
N GLU A 171 -7.24 21.46 -9.30
CA GLU A 171 -7.96 22.67 -9.69
C GLU A 171 -8.76 23.32 -8.53
N GLY A 172 -8.79 22.67 -7.37
CA GLY A 172 -9.43 23.19 -6.15
C GLY A 172 -10.91 22.82 -6.00
N ASP A 173 -11.39 21.76 -6.66
CA ASP A 173 -12.74 21.24 -6.42
C ASP A 173 -12.86 20.69 -4.99
N ILE A 174 -13.68 21.35 -4.18
CA ILE A 174 -13.95 20.98 -2.79
C ILE A 174 -14.65 19.61 -2.65
N ASN A 175 -15.22 19.08 -3.73
CA ASN A 175 -15.87 17.77 -3.74
C ASN A 175 -14.88 16.63 -4.00
N ALA A 176 -13.65 16.92 -4.45
CA ALA A 176 -12.62 15.93 -4.65
C ALA A 176 -11.88 15.66 -3.33
N VAL A 177 -12.41 14.74 -2.53
CA VAL A 177 -11.85 14.40 -1.20
C VAL A 177 -10.65 13.47 -1.37
N VAL A 178 -9.48 13.88 -0.89
CA VAL A 178 -8.24 13.09 -0.94
C VAL A 178 -7.62 13.01 0.46
N GLY A 179 -7.29 11.80 0.91
CA GLY A 179 -6.59 11.61 2.19
C GLY A 179 -7.05 10.39 2.99
N SER A 180 -7.00 10.52 4.32
CA SER A 180 -7.42 9.49 5.27
C SER A 180 -8.85 9.03 5.05
N PHE A 181 -9.07 7.72 5.00
CA PHE A 181 -10.40 7.15 4.75
C PHE A 181 -10.93 6.29 5.90
N GLY A 182 -10.21 5.23 6.26
CA GLY A 182 -10.62 4.31 7.32
C GLY A 182 -9.54 4.20 8.38
N TYR A 183 -9.83 4.65 9.60
CA TYR A 183 -8.98 4.36 10.75
C TYR A 183 -9.00 2.87 11.03
N GLU A 184 -7.83 2.31 11.26
CA GLU A 184 -7.69 0.89 11.59
C GLU A 184 -7.13 0.78 12.99
N GLU A 185 -7.84 0.14 13.91
CA GLU A 185 -7.36 -0.12 15.28
C GLU A 185 -6.47 -1.36 15.34
N GLY A 186 -6.71 -2.33 14.44
CA GLY A 186 -5.94 -3.55 14.29
C GLY A 186 -4.74 -3.41 13.36
N ASP A 187 -4.36 -4.53 12.74
CA ASP A 187 -3.26 -4.58 11.78
C ASP A 187 -3.68 -3.96 10.43
N ILE A 188 -3.01 -2.86 10.05
CA ILE A 188 -3.30 -2.15 8.81
C ILE A 188 -3.03 -3.00 7.57
N PHE A 189 -2.09 -3.95 7.62
CA PHE A 189 -1.81 -4.82 6.48
C PHE A 189 -2.89 -5.88 6.31
N GLU A 190 -3.48 -6.36 7.39
CA GLU A 190 -4.68 -7.20 7.30
C GLU A 190 -5.86 -6.41 6.72
N ARG A 191 -5.96 -5.09 7.01
CA ARG A 191 -6.98 -4.22 6.41
C ARG A 191 -6.76 -4.00 4.92
N LEU A 192 -5.52 -3.71 4.50
CA LEU A 192 -5.16 -3.49 3.10
C LEU A 192 -5.29 -4.76 2.26
N ASN A 193 -5.05 -5.94 2.85
CA ASN A 193 -5.26 -7.23 2.18
C ASN A 193 -6.75 -7.61 2.03
N LYS A 194 -7.68 -6.87 2.66
CA LYS A 194 -9.12 -7.07 2.44
C LYS A 194 -9.55 -6.37 1.16
N ASP A 195 -10.37 -7.05 0.39
CA ASP A 195 -11.05 -6.42 -0.75
C ASP A 195 -11.85 -5.20 -0.27
N ALA A 196 -11.95 -4.18 -1.13
CA ALA A 196 -12.67 -2.93 -0.85
C ALA A 196 -14.18 -3.14 -0.61
N SER A 197 -14.70 -4.37 -0.60
CA SER A 197 -16.09 -4.72 -0.30
C SER A 197 -16.29 -4.91 1.19
N VAL A 198 -15.19 -5.07 1.92
CA VAL A 198 -15.19 -5.07 3.36
C VAL A 198 -15.24 -3.61 3.84
N PRO A 199 -16.32 -3.18 4.51
CA PRO A 199 -16.46 -1.81 4.98
C PRO A 199 -15.37 -1.45 5.99
N PRO A 200 -14.94 -0.18 6.03
CA PRO A 200 -14.07 0.30 7.10
C PRO A 200 -14.79 0.21 8.45
N VAL A 201 -14.02 0.04 9.53
CA VAL A 201 -14.50 -0.29 10.87
C VAL A 201 -15.45 0.78 11.46
N GLN A 202 -15.47 2.01 10.93
CA GLN A 202 -16.32 3.08 11.44
C GLN A 202 -17.02 3.86 10.32
N VAL A 203 -18.31 3.58 10.11
CA VAL A 203 -19.26 4.59 9.65
C VAL A 203 -20.08 4.98 10.87
N LYS A 204 -19.89 6.20 11.37
CA LYS A 204 -20.40 6.69 12.65
C LYS A 204 -21.90 6.36 12.83
N GLY A 205 -22.22 5.47 13.78
CA GLY A 205 -23.57 5.07 14.15
C GLY A 205 -24.14 3.85 13.41
N LEU A 206 -23.48 3.34 12.36
CA LEU A 206 -23.93 2.14 11.64
C LEU A 206 -23.25 0.88 12.16
N VAL A 207 -24.05 -0.11 12.52
CA VAL A 207 -23.64 -1.47 12.88
C VAL A 207 -24.10 -2.48 11.83
N GLY A 208 -23.42 -3.62 11.77
CA GLY A 208 -23.75 -4.67 10.79
C GLY A 208 -23.54 -4.22 9.34
N THR A 209 -22.60 -3.32 9.10
CA THR A 209 -22.34 -2.74 7.80
C THR A 209 -21.91 -3.83 6.81
N GLN A 210 -22.53 -3.84 5.62
CA GLN A 210 -22.20 -4.75 4.53
C GLN A 210 -22.17 -4.00 3.20
N LEU A 211 -21.50 -4.57 2.20
CA LEU A 211 -21.52 -4.06 0.85
C LEU A 211 -22.96 -4.08 0.30
N TYR A 212 -23.43 -2.93 -0.19
CA TYR A 212 -24.68 -2.84 -0.92
C TYR A 212 -24.45 -2.89 -2.43
N LYS A 213 -23.50 -2.09 -2.92
CA LYS A 213 -23.20 -1.98 -4.35
C LYS A 213 -21.75 -1.57 -4.55
N ARG A 214 -21.09 -2.22 -5.49
CA ARG A 214 -19.85 -1.74 -6.11
C ARG A 214 -20.13 -1.43 -7.57
N GLU A 215 -19.71 -0.25 -8.02
CA GLU A 215 -19.77 0.18 -9.41
C GLU A 215 -18.46 -0.12 -10.13
N LEU A 216 -18.50 -0.17 -11.48
CA LEU A 216 -17.31 -0.49 -12.30
C LEU A 216 -16.18 0.55 -12.17
N ASP A 217 -16.49 1.71 -11.62
CA ASP A 217 -15.58 2.81 -11.35
C ASP A 217 -15.01 2.78 -9.91
N GLY A 218 -15.25 1.70 -9.17
CA GLY A 218 -14.73 1.52 -7.81
C GLY A 218 -15.60 2.12 -6.72
N LYS A 219 -16.65 2.89 -7.06
CA LYS A 219 -17.54 3.46 -6.05
C LYS A 219 -18.22 2.36 -5.26
N THR A 220 -17.99 2.39 -3.96
CA THR A 220 -18.52 1.39 -3.04
C THR A 220 -19.55 2.02 -2.12
N THR A 221 -20.76 1.48 -2.13
CA THR A 221 -21.85 1.87 -1.23
C THR A 221 -22.04 0.78 -0.20
N TYR A 222 -22.04 1.16 1.07
CA TYR A 222 -22.33 0.27 2.18
C TYR A 222 -23.68 0.59 2.79
N VAL A 223 -24.33 -0.43 3.33
CA VAL A 223 -25.55 -0.30 4.13
C VAL A 223 -25.31 -0.93 5.49
N GLY A 224 -25.84 -0.31 6.53
CA GLY A 224 -25.84 -0.82 7.89
C GLY A 224 -27.09 -0.31 8.61
N TYR A 225 -27.25 -0.70 9.86
CA TYR A 225 -28.37 -0.27 10.68
C TYR A 225 -27.86 0.68 11.75
N GLN A 226 -28.65 1.69 12.13
CA GLN A 226 -28.30 2.50 13.29
C GLN A 226 -28.32 1.62 14.55
N SER A 227 -27.30 1.76 15.41
CA SER A 227 -27.21 1.01 16.68
C SER A 227 -28.41 1.25 17.61
N ASP A 228 -29.12 2.32 17.35
CA ASP A 228 -30.25 2.87 18.05
C ASP A 228 -31.49 2.54 17.22
N GLY A 229 -32.08 1.37 17.50
CA GLY A 229 -33.40 1.01 17.00
C GLY A 229 -34.52 1.82 17.66
N CYS A 230 -34.50 3.14 17.51
CA CYS A 230 -35.54 4.10 17.89
C CYS A 230 -35.61 5.25 16.89
#